data_AF-A0A957LYP8-F1
#
_entry.id   AF-A0A957LYP8-F1
#
_cell.length_a   1.000
_cell.length_b   1.000
_cell.length_c   1.000
_cell.angle_alpha   90.00
_cell.angle_beta   90.00
_cell.angle_gamma   90.00
#
_symmetry.space_group_name_H-M   'P 1'
#
loop_
_entity.id
_entity.type
_entity.pdbx_description
1 polymer ?
#
loop_
_entity_poly.entity_id
_entity_poly.type
_entity_poly.pdbx_seq_one_letter_code
_entity_poly.pdbx_strand_id
1 'polypeptide(L)'
;MMIDANNPVIELCIRGTQAEFRREIDQAHGLYQQAWNLAGDPYEACIAAHYLARYQPTAEERFDWNRIALEQAQAADAEAVRPFLPSLYLTMGHAYERLGGQTEAQRYYDLAAALGVAHQGVAERGVQSSTEGRAK
;
A
#
# COMPACT_ATOMS: atom_id res chain seq x y z
N MET A 1 22.13 7.03 -0.74
CA MET A 1 21.07 7.62 0.09
C MET A 1 20.76 6.62 1.18
N MET A 2 21.18 6.89 2.42
CA MET A 2 20.93 6.00 3.55
C MET A 2 19.47 6.19 3.95
N ILE A 3 18.67 5.12 3.89
CA ILE A 3 17.50 5.02 4.76
C ILE A 3 18.04 5.24 6.17
N ASP A 4 17.62 6.29 6.84
CA ASP A 4 18.05 6.55 8.21
C ASP A 4 17.44 5.45 9.08
N ALA A 5 18.17 4.35 9.27
CA ALA A 5 17.74 3.16 9.99
C ALA A 5 17.47 3.44 11.49
N ASN A 6 17.73 4.69 11.93
CA ASN A 6 17.41 5.20 13.25
C ASN A 6 16.10 6.02 13.30
N ASN A 7 15.32 6.07 12.21
CA ASN A 7 14.03 6.75 12.24
C ASN A 7 13.05 5.95 13.14
N PRO A 8 12.60 6.52 14.27
CA PRO A 8 11.77 5.80 15.23
C PRO A 8 10.38 5.45 14.67
N VAL A 9 9.87 6.21 13.70
CA VAL A 9 8.62 5.89 12.99
C VAL A 9 8.80 4.62 12.16
N ILE A 10 9.90 4.51 11.41
CA ILE A 10 10.21 3.33 10.61
C ILE A 10 10.43 2.11 11.53
N GLU A 11 11.11 2.27 12.66
CA GLU A 11 11.30 1.19 13.63
C GLU A 11 9.96 0.67 14.17
N LEU A 12 9.04 1.57 14.53
CA LEU A 12 7.70 1.20 14.98
C LEU A 12 6.95 0.43 13.89
N CYS A 13 7.05 0.84 12.62
CA CYS A 13 6.45 0.12 11.50
C CYS A 13 7.07 -1.28 11.28
N ILE A 14 8.39 -1.41 11.42
CA ILE A 14 9.08 -2.72 11.35
C ILE A 14 8.61 -3.64 12.48
N ARG A 15 8.57 -3.14 13.72
CA ARG A 15 8.07 -3.89 14.88
C ARG A 15 6.60 -4.27 14.71
N GLY A 16 5.79 -3.37 14.16
CA GLY A 16 4.40 -3.63 13.79
C GLY A 16 4.32 -4.82 12.84
N THR A 17 5.10 -4.80 11.75
CA THR A 17 5.14 -5.87 10.75
C THR A 17 5.55 -7.21 11.39
N GLN A 18 6.52 -7.21 12.31
CA GLN A 18 6.91 -8.41 13.06
C GLN A 18 5.76 -8.95 13.93
N ALA A 19 4.96 -8.08 14.56
CA ALA A 19 3.76 -8.49 15.28
C ALA A 19 2.71 -9.09 14.35
N GLU A 20 2.55 -8.58 13.12
CA GLU A 20 1.68 -9.21 12.11
C GLU A 20 2.11 -10.63 11.77
N PHE A 21 3.43 -10.86 11.58
CA PHE A 21 3.97 -12.19 11.33
C PHE A 21 3.67 -13.16 12.48
N ARG A 22 3.60 -12.66 13.71
CA ARG A 22 3.18 -13.43 14.90
C ARG A 22 1.66 -13.51 15.10
N ARG A 23 0.87 -12.89 14.21
CA ARG A 23 -0.60 -12.77 14.26
C ARG A 23 -1.12 -11.96 15.46
N GLU A 24 -0.30 -11.05 15.98
CA GLU A 24 -0.63 -10.15 17.09
C GLU A 24 -1.19 -8.83 16.55
N ILE A 25 -2.42 -8.88 16.01
CA ILE A 25 -3.01 -7.79 15.22
C ILE A 25 -3.20 -6.50 16.04
N ASP A 26 -3.73 -6.60 17.26
CA ASP A 26 -3.95 -5.44 18.13
C ASP A 26 -2.63 -4.73 18.49
N GLN A 27 -1.57 -5.53 18.69
CA GLN A 27 -0.24 -5.00 18.96
C GLN A 27 0.34 -4.30 17.72
N ALA A 28 0.19 -4.89 16.54
CA ALA A 28 0.61 -4.28 15.28
C ALA A 28 -0.09 -2.93 15.08
N HIS A 29 -1.42 -2.89 15.24
CA HIS A 29 -2.20 -1.67 15.13
C HIS A 29 -1.73 -0.59 16.14
N GLY A 30 -1.51 -0.97 17.40
CA GLY A 30 -0.98 -0.06 18.42
C GLY A 30 0.39 0.52 18.08
N LEU A 31 1.28 -0.26 17.46
CA LEU A 31 2.59 0.20 17.01
C LEU A 31 2.48 1.19 15.84
N TYR A 32 1.60 0.92 14.88
CA TYR A 32 1.37 1.85 13.76
C TYR A 32 0.70 3.15 14.22
N GLN A 33 -0.19 3.09 15.21
CA GLN A 33 -0.78 4.30 15.79
C GLN A 33 0.27 5.16 16.50
N GLN A 34 1.22 4.53 17.21
CA GLN A 34 2.36 5.24 17.79
C GLN A 34 3.25 5.87 16.72
N ALA A 35 3.50 5.14 15.63
CA ALA A 35 4.28 5.65 14.50
C ALA A 35 3.64 6.92 13.91
N TRP A 36 2.32 6.91 13.71
CA TRP A 36 1.57 8.07 13.22
C TRP A 36 1.65 9.26 14.16
N ASN A 37 1.48 9.03 15.47
CA ASN A 37 1.54 10.10 16.46
C ASN A 37 2.94 10.71 16.60
N LEU A 38 3.99 9.96 16.26
CA LEU A 38 5.38 10.39 16.33
C LEU A 38 5.86 11.10 15.05
N ALA A 39 5.23 10.82 13.91
CA ALA A 39 5.63 11.38 12.62
C ALA A 39 5.74 12.91 12.68
N GLY A 40 6.95 13.41 12.37
CA GLY A 40 7.29 14.83 12.41
C GLY A 40 7.34 15.47 11.02
N ASP A 41 7.39 14.67 9.96
CA ASP A 41 7.44 15.14 8.57
C ASP A 41 6.49 14.34 7.64
N PRO A 42 6.24 14.84 6.41
CA PRO A 42 5.35 14.16 5.47
C PRO A 42 5.83 12.78 5.00
N TYR A 43 7.14 12.52 4.97
CA TYR A 43 7.66 11.21 4.58
C TYR A 43 7.36 10.16 5.66
N GLU A 44 7.60 10.50 6.92
CA GLU A 44 7.25 9.68 8.08
C GLU A 44 5.73 9.46 8.18
N ALA A 45 4.95 10.52 8.01
CA ALA A 45 3.49 10.47 8.06
C ALA A 45 2.92 9.58 6.94
N CYS A 46 3.49 9.65 5.74
CA CYS A 46 3.15 8.76 4.63
C CYS A 46 3.33 7.28 5.00
N ILE A 47 4.50 6.93 5.56
CA ILE A 47 4.80 5.54 5.96
C ILE A 47 3.82 5.08 7.04
N ALA A 48 3.66 5.86 8.11
CA ALA A 48 2.78 5.48 9.21
C ALA A 48 1.32 5.31 8.77
N ALA A 49 0.80 6.24 7.96
CA ALA A 49 -0.56 6.18 7.42
C ALA A 49 -0.77 4.94 6.53
N HIS A 50 0.22 4.59 5.69
CA HIS A 50 0.15 3.40 4.85
C HIS A 50 -0.03 2.12 5.67
N TYR A 51 0.70 2.00 6.79
CA TYR A 51 0.57 0.84 7.68
C TYR A 51 -0.75 0.85 8.48
N LEU A 52 -1.19 2.01 8.98
CA LEU A 52 -2.47 2.14 9.68
C LEU A 52 -3.67 1.74 8.81
N ALA A 53 -3.62 2.07 7.51
CA ALA A 53 -4.69 1.75 6.58
C ALA A 53 -5.00 0.24 6.51
N ARG A 54 -4.04 -0.62 6.81
CA ARG A 54 -4.19 -2.09 6.71
C ARG A 54 -5.13 -2.69 7.76
N TYR A 55 -5.37 -1.98 8.85
CA TYR A 55 -6.08 -2.48 10.04
C TYR A 55 -7.37 -1.74 10.37
N GLN A 56 -7.82 -0.88 9.46
CA GLN A 56 -9.07 -0.16 9.67
C GLN A 56 -10.27 -1.10 9.54
N PRO A 57 -11.30 -0.94 10.39
CA PRO A 57 -12.41 -1.88 10.45
C PRO A 57 -13.31 -1.81 9.20
N THR A 58 -13.38 -0.64 8.53
CA THR A 58 -14.20 -0.44 7.34
C THR A 58 -13.37 -0.23 6.07
N ALA A 59 -14.01 -0.40 4.90
CA ALA A 59 -13.35 -0.12 3.63
C ALA A 59 -13.13 1.39 3.44
N GLU A 60 -14.05 2.20 3.96
CA GLU A 60 -14.06 3.64 3.95
C GLU A 60 -12.91 4.23 4.79
N GLU A 61 -12.75 3.79 6.04
CA GLU A 61 -11.62 4.23 6.86
C GLU A 61 -10.29 3.79 6.27
N ARG A 62 -10.22 2.57 5.72
CA ARG A 62 -9.02 2.12 5.00
C ARG A 62 -8.73 3.02 3.79
N PHE A 63 -9.76 3.42 3.04
CA PHE A 63 -9.62 4.36 1.93
C PHE A 63 -9.09 5.71 2.42
N ASP A 64 -9.67 6.27 3.48
CA ASP A 64 -9.24 7.56 4.03
C ASP A 64 -7.77 7.55 4.46
N TRP A 65 -7.32 6.50 5.14
CA TRP A 65 -5.92 6.36 5.52
C TRP A 65 -4.98 6.16 4.31
N ASN A 66 -5.40 5.43 3.27
CA ASN A 66 -4.61 5.33 2.04
C ASN A 66 -4.52 6.66 1.30
N ARG A 67 -5.61 7.44 1.29
CA ARG A 67 -5.64 8.80 0.73
C ARG A 67 -4.68 9.71 1.50
N ILE A 68 -4.73 9.69 2.83
CA ILE A 68 -3.79 10.45 3.69
C ILE A 68 -2.34 10.05 3.37
N ALA A 69 -2.04 8.76 3.26
CA ALA A 69 -0.69 8.30 2.93
C ALA A 69 -0.21 8.88 1.59
N LEU A 70 -1.07 8.87 0.56
CA LEU A 70 -0.73 9.43 -0.74
C LEU A 70 -0.56 10.97 -0.72
N GLU A 71 -1.42 11.68 0.01
CA GLU A 71 -1.30 13.14 0.19
C GLU A 71 0.01 13.52 0.88
N GLN A 72 0.38 12.79 1.92
CA GLN A 72 1.65 12.98 2.62
C GLN A 72 2.84 12.65 1.71
N ALA A 73 2.74 11.60 0.88
CA ALA A 73 3.76 11.29 -0.11
C ALA A 73 3.97 12.43 -1.12
N GLN A 74 2.89 13.07 -1.56
CA GLN A 74 2.95 14.22 -2.48
C GLN A 74 3.54 15.48 -1.85
N ALA A 75 3.43 15.62 -0.53
CA ALA A 75 3.99 16.73 0.24
C ALA A 75 5.46 16.49 0.67
N ALA A 76 5.94 15.25 0.60
CA ALA A 76 7.29 14.86 0.95
C ALA A 76 8.30 15.13 -0.18
N ASP A 77 9.59 14.90 0.12
CA ASP A 77 10.63 14.89 -0.90
C ASP A 77 10.36 13.77 -1.92
N ALA A 78 10.28 14.15 -3.21
CA ALA A 78 9.90 13.25 -4.28
C ALA A 78 10.85 12.06 -4.44
N GLU A 79 12.16 12.24 -4.23
CA GLU A 79 13.13 11.16 -4.34
C GLU A 79 13.01 10.17 -3.17
N ALA A 80 12.72 10.67 -1.96
CA ALA A 80 12.52 9.82 -0.79
C ALA A 80 11.28 8.92 -0.93
N VAL A 81 10.17 9.44 -1.45
CA VAL A 81 8.92 8.66 -1.58
C VAL A 81 8.83 7.83 -2.86
N ARG A 82 9.65 8.13 -3.88
CA ARG A 82 9.60 7.47 -5.20
C ARG A 82 9.53 5.93 -5.13
N PRO A 83 10.30 5.24 -4.26
CA PRO A 83 10.20 3.77 -4.15
C PRO A 83 8.85 3.26 -3.62
N PHE A 84 8.09 4.09 -2.90
CA PHE A 84 6.81 3.72 -2.28
C PHE A 84 5.60 4.03 -3.16
N LEU A 85 5.72 4.97 -4.09
CA LEU A 85 4.62 5.39 -4.97
C LEU A 85 3.88 4.23 -5.68
N PRO A 86 4.57 3.21 -6.26
CA PRO A 86 3.86 2.11 -6.91
C PRO A 86 2.93 1.36 -5.95
N SER A 87 3.40 1.10 -4.72
CA SER A 87 2.61 0.42 -3.69
C SER A 87 1.44 1.27 -3.21
N LEU A 88 1.63 2.58 -3.05
CA LEU A 88 0.56 3.51 -2.68
C LEU A 88 -0.53 3.59 -3.76
N TYR A 89 -0.13 3.59 -5.03
CA TYR A 89 -1.09 3.54 -6.14
C TYR A 89 -1.84 2.21 -6.17
N LEU A 90 -1.18 1.08 -5.96
CA LEU A 90 -1.87 -0.21 -5.83
C LEU A 90 -2.91 -0.20 -4.70
N THR A 91 -2.54 0.29 -3.51
CA THR A 91 -3.48 0.30 -2.38
C THR A 91 -4.65 1.25 -2.59
N MET A 92 -4.43 2.38 -3.27
CA MET A 92 -5.53 3.26 -3.71
C MET A 92 -6.44 2.58 -4.72
N GLY A 93 -5.88 1.90 -5.73
CA GLY A 93 -6.66 1.16 -6.71
C GLY A 93 -7.56 0.11 -6.06
N HIS A 94 -6.99 -0.67 -5.13
CA HIS A 94 -7.73 -1.65 -4.34
C HIS A 94 -8.79 -1.02 -3.44
N ALA A 95 -8.51 0.14 -2.85
CA ALA A 95 -9.47 0.84 -2.01
C ALA A 95 -10.68 1.33 -2.83
N TYR A 96 -10.44 1.91 -4.02
CA TYR A 96 -11.51 2.29 -4.94
C TYR A 96 -12.34 1.09 -5.41
N GLU A 97 -11.69 -0.02 -5.76
CA GLU A 97 -12.38 -1.25 -6.19
C GLU A 97 -13.33 -1.76 -5.09
N ARG A 98 -12.88 -1.77 -3.83
CA ARG A 98 -13.71 -2.18 -2.69
C ARG A 98 -14.91 -1.26 -2.45
N LEU A 99 -14.81 0.02 -2.83
CA LEU A 99 -15.89 1.00 -2.74
C LEU A 99 -16.73 1.07 -4.03
N GLY A 100 -16.46 0.20 -5.03
CA GLY A 100 -17.19 0.13 -6.30
C GLY A 100 -16.74 1.16 -7.35
N GLY A 101 -15.67 1.92 -7.10
CA GLY A 101 -15.10 2.94 -7.99
C GLY A 101 -14.20 2.34 -9.08
N GLN A 102 -14.74 1.50 -9.96
CA GLN A 102 -13.92 0.72 -10.92
C GLN A 102 -13.07 1.58 -11.85
N THR A 103 -13.57 2.73 -12.31
CA THR A 103 -12.83 3.65 -13.19
C THR A 103 -11.57 4.18 -12.48
N GLU A 104 -11.75 4.62 -11.24
CA GLU A 104 -10.66 5.19 -10.44
C GLU A 104 -9.68 4.10 -10.02
N ALA A 105 -10.19 2.91 -9.69
CA ALA A 105 -9.36 1.74 -9.42
C ALA A 105 -8.40 1.45 -10.58
N GLN A 106 -8.93 1.37 -11.80
CA GLN A 106 -8.13 1.13 -13.00
C GLN A 106 -7.09 2.23 -13.21
N ARG A 107 -7.47 3.50 -13.08
CA ARG A 107 -6.54 4.63 -13.20
C ARG A 107 -5.34 4.50 -12.24
N TYR A 108 -5.58 4.13 -11.00
CA TYR A 108 -4.50 3.94 -10.03
C TYR A 108 -3.63 2.71 -10.32
N TYR A 109 -4.23 1.62 -10.81
CA TYR A 109 -3.47 0.47 -11.27
C TYR A 109 -2.57 0.79 -12.47
N ASP A 110 -3.05 1.61 -13.41
CA ASP A 110 -2.26 2.07 -14.55
C ASP A 110 -1.07 2.93 -14.11
N LEU A 111 -1.27 3.80 -13.10
CA LEU A 111 -0.19 4.59 -12.48
C LEU A 111 0.86 3.69 -11.81
N ALA A 112 0.43 2.65 -11.09
CA ALA A 112 1.36 1.68 -10.50
C ALA A 112 2.15 0.92 -11.58
N ALA A 113 1.48 0.49 -12.66
CA ALA A 113 2.08 -0.23 -13.77
C ALA A 113 3.10 0.63 -14.53
N ALA A 114 2.82 1.92 -14.71
CA ALA A 114 3.76 2.88 -15.31
C ALA A 114 5.06 3.02 -14.50
N LEU A 115 5.03 2.70 -13.21
CA LEU A 115 6.20 2.66 -12.32
C LEU A 115 6.78 1.24 -12.13
N GLY A 116 6.34 0.27 -12.94
CA GLY A 116 6.90 -1.08 -12.97
C GLY A 116 6.24 -2.09 -12.02
N VAL A 117 5.13 -1.73 -11.36
CA VAL A 117 4.38 -2.66 -10.51
C VAL A 117 2.99 -2.88 -11.09
N ALA A 118 2.80 -4.02 -11.75
CA ALA A 118 1.51 -4.38 -12.34
C ALA A 118 0.55 -4.95 -11.30
N HIS A 119 -0.69 -4.45 -11.29
CA HIS A 119 -1.80 -5.09 -10.58
C HIS A 119 -2.23 -6.34 -11.36
N GLN A 120 -2.13 -7.53 -10.75
CA GLN A 120 -2.69 -8.75 -11.34
C GLN A 120 -4.19 -8.83 -11.07
N GLY A 121 -4.97 -8.05 -11.83
CA GLY A 121 -6.43 -8.17 -11.87
C GLY A 121 -6.88 -9.48 -12.50
N VAL A 122 -8.08 -9.95 -12.15
CA VAL A 122 -8.67 -11.24 -12.55
C VAL A 122 -8.89 -11.40 -14.07
N ALA A 123 -8.56 -10.40 -14.89
CA ALA A 123 -8.92 -10.33 -16.31
C ALA A 123 -8.13 -11.27 -17.26
N GLU A 124 -7.08 -11.96 -16.81
CA GLU A 124 -6.27 -12.82 -17.70
C GLU A 124 -6.27 -14.33 -17.36
N ARG A 125 -7.16 -14.80 -16.48
CA ARG A 125 -7.36 -16.26 -16.27
C ARG A 125 -8.38 -16.91 -17.24
N GLY A 126 -8.67 -16.25 -18.36
CA GLY A 126 -9.71 -16.65 -19.32
C GLY A 126 -9.23 -17.09 -20.70
N VAL A 127 -7.93 -17.10 -21.01
CA VAL A 127 -7.42 -17.56 -22.32
C VAL A 127 -6.18 -18.43 -22.15
N GLN A 128 -6.38 -19.66 -21.68
CA GLN A 128 -5.60 -20.80 -22.16
C GLN A 128 -6.60 -21.85 -22.66
N SER A 129 -7.26 -21.54 -23.78
CA SER A 129 -7.99 -22.53 -24.56
C SER A 129 -6.99 -23.44 -25.24
N SER A 130 -6.98 -24.70 -24.82
CA SER A 130 -7.04 -25.89 -25.67
C SER A 130 -6.65 -25.66 -27.14
N THR A 131 -5.38 -25.83 -27.47
CA THR A 131 -4.87 -26.17 -28.81
C THR A 131 -3.53 -26.87 -28.58
N GLU A 132 -3.47 -28.20 -28.60
CA GLU A 132 -2.92 -29.04 -29.68
C GLU A 132 -2.02 -30.08 -28.96
N GLY A 133 -1.93 -31.36 -29.31
CA GLY A 133 -2.50 -32.09 -30.41
C GLY A 133 -2.34 -33.58 -30.16
N ARG A 134 -3.37 -34.31 -30.53
CA ARG A 134 -3.33 -35.73 -30.85
C ARG A 134 -2.44 -35.91 -32.08
N ALA A 135 -1.36 -36.67 -31.98
CA ALA A 135 -0.76 -37.33 -33.13
C ALA A 135 0.05 -38.56 -32.71
N LYS A 136 -0.56 -39.71 -32.99
CA LYS A 136 -0.03 -41.04 -33.32
C LYS A 136 0.82 -41.79 -32.29
#